data_AF-A0A9W9YA90-F1
#
_entry.id   AF-A0A9W9YA90-F1
#
_cell.length_a   1.000
_cell.length_b   1.000
_cell.length_c   1.000
_cell.angle_alpha   90.00
_cell.angle_beta   90.00
_cell.angle_gamma   90.00
#
_symmetry.space_group_name_H-M   'P 1'
#
loop_
_entity.id
_entity.type
_entity.pdbx_description
1 polymer ?
#
loop_
_entity_poly.entity_id
_entity_poly.type
_entity_poly.pdbx_seq_one_letter_code
_entity_poly.pdbx_strand_id
1 'polypeptide(L)'
;MRAVQESNYMCNSNAMDPDANVNNLNKSLSSFEEIATACMGQYKFRYLFEGVGFLVSSILVSNLSEIKRINQNGIKKMCRNIFAIQQNLTNITMSREGDLDRARQYYELLYSNPDETLTSIVEQGAKFFPKGVR
;
A
#
# COMPACT_ATOMS: atom_id res chain seq x y z
N MET A 1 11.07 4.59 -19.00
CA MET A 1 9.86 4.15 -19.70
C MET A 1 8.66 4.76 -18.98
N ARG A 2 8.19 5.95 -19.41
CA ARG A 2 7.16 6.73 -18.71
C ARG A 2 5.78 6.38 -19.25
N ALA A 3 5.13 5.38 -18.63
CA ALA A 3 3.69 5.17 -18.78
C ALA A 3 2.95 5.99 -17.72
N VAL A 4 3.05 7.32 -17.79
CA VAL A 4 2.23 8.23 -17.01
C VAL A 4 1.75 9.32 -17.95
N GLN A 5 0.43 9.42 -18.08
CA GLN A 5 -0.42 10.41 -18.77
C GLN A 5 -1.29 9.64 -19.77
N GLU A 6 -2.51 9.23 -19.43
CA GLU A 6 -3.63 10.07 -18.98
C GLU A 6 -4.45 9.42 -17.86
N SER A 7 -4.87 10.22 -16.87
CA SER A 7 -6.05 10.00 -16.01
C SER A 7 -6.33 8.60 -15.43
N ASN A 8 -5.33 7.74 -15.19
CA ASN A 8 -5.55 6.37 -14.68
C ASN A 8 -6.16 6.31 -13.26
N TYR A 9 -6.23 7.46 -12.58
CA TYR A 9 -6.84 7.63 -11.25
C TYR A 9 -8.09 8.52 -11.25
N MET A 10 -8.58 8.93 -12.43
CA MET A 10 -9.90 9.52 -12.62
C MET A 10 -10.87 8.41 -13.05
N CYS A 11 -11.21 7.53 -12.11
CA CYS A 11 -11.98 6.33 -12.43
C CYS A 11 -13.47 6.67 -12.57
N ASN A 12 -14.05 6.27 -13.71
CA ASN A 12 -15.48 6.46 -13.99
C ASN A 12 -16.37 5.38 -13.35
N SER A 13 -15.79 4.25 -12.92
CA SER A 13 -16.52 3.09 -12.39
C SER A 13 -16.04 2.69 -10.99
N ASN A 14 -16.96 2.11 -10.22
CA ASN A 14 -16.69 1.48 -8.93
C ASN A 14 -16.27 0.03 -9.14
N ALA A 15 -15.06 -0.18 -9.68
CA ALA A 15 -14.47 -1.52 -9.71
C ALA A 15 -14.39 -2.09 -8.28
N MET A 16 -14.62 -3.39 -8.11
CA MET A 16 -14.54 -4.07 -6.81
C MET A 16 -13.24 -4.85 -6.63
N ASP A 17 -12.60 -5.23 -7.73
CA ASP A 17 -11.37 -6.00 -7.73
C ASP A 17 -10.12 -5.11 -7.71
N PRO A 18 -8.98 -5.62 -7.20
CA PRO A 18 -7.68 -4.98 -7.37
C PRO A 18 -7.22 -5.06 -8.83
N ASP A 19 -6.31 -4.17 -9.20
CA ASP A 19 -5.80 -4.08 -10.57
C ASP A 19 -5.06 -5.34 -11.03
N ALA A 20 -5.13 -5.63 -12.33
CA ALA A 20 -4.42 -6.78 -12.91
C ALA A 20 -2.93 -6.80 -12.56
N ASN A 21 -2.26 -5.64 -12.54
CA ASN A 21 -0.85 -5.53 -12.15
C ASN A 21 -0.61 -5.88 -10.68
N VAL A 22 -1.56 -5.56 -9.79
CA VAL A 22 -1.51 -5.96 -8.37
C VAL A 22 -1.69 -7.46 -8.23
N ASN A 23 -2.65 -8.04 -8.97
CA ASN A 23 -2.83 -9.49 -8.99
C ASN A 23 -1.60 -10.22 -9.52
N ASN A 24 -0.94 -9.67 -10.54
CA ASN A 24 0.31 -10.23 -11.07
C ASN A 24 1.44 -10.15 -10.04
N LEU A 25 1.58 -9.01 -9.34
CA LEU A 25 2.55 -8.85 -8.25
C LEU A 25 2.32 -9.89 -7.15
N ASN A 26 1.09 -10.04 -6.67
CA ASN A 26 0.74 -11.01 -5.63
C ASN A 26 1.06 -12.44 -6.05
N LYS A 27 0.78 -12.81 -7.31
CA LYS A 27 1.16 -14.12 -7.86
C LYS A 27 2.68 -14.30 -7.85
N SER A 28 3.44 -13.31 -8.31
CA SER A 28 4.90 -13.38 -8.31
C SER A 28 5.49 -13.49 -6.90
N LEU A 29 4.93 -12.76 -5.91
CA LEU A 29 5.35 -12.85 -4.52
C LEU A 29 5.07 -14.24 -3.93
N SER A 30 3.89 -14.80 -4.16
CA SER A 30 3.55 -16.16 -3.71
C SER A 30 4.40 -17.23 -4.37
N SER A 31 4.64 -17.15 -5.69
CA SER A 31 5.55 -18.09 -6.36
C SER A 31 6.98 -17.97 -5.85
N PHE A 32 7.44 -16.76 -5.52
CA PHE A 32 8.76 -16.57 -4.92
C PHE A 32 8.84 -17.10 -3.49
N GLU A 33 7.77 -16.97 -2.71
CA GLU A 33 7.65 -17.55 -1.36
C GLU A 33 7.86 -19.07 -1.39
N GLU A 34 7.16 -19.79 -2.27
CA GLU A 34 7.30 -21.24 -2.41
C GLU A 34 8.75 -21.66 -2.68
N ILE A 35 9.44 -20.94 -3.57
CA ILE A 35 10.85 -21.20 -3.92
C ILE A 35 11.77 -20.85 -2.75
N ALA A 36 11.58 -19.69 -2.11
CA ALA A 36 12.41 -19.23 -1.00
C ALA A 36 12.29 -20.15 0.22
N THR A 37 11.07 -20.62 0.53
CA THR A 37 10.82 -21.57 1.61
C THR A 37 11.54 -22.90 1.36
N ALA A 38 11.62 -23.36 0.09
CA ALA A 38 12.32 -24.59 -0.27
C ALA A 38 13.85 -24.48 -0.24
N CYS A 39 14.41 -23.29 -0.50
CA CYS A 39 15.85 -23.10 -0.70
C CYS A 39 16.56 -22.36 0.44
N MET A 40 15.83 -21.79 1.41
CA MET A 40 16.40 -20.89 2.43
C MET A 40 15.99 -21.30 3.84
N GLY A 41 16.88 -21.06 4.80
CA GLY A 41 16.53 -21.15 6.22
C GLY A 41 15.58 -20.01 6.63
N GLN A 42 14.69 -20.31 7.58
CA GLN A 42 13.63 -19.40 8.06
C GLN A 42 14.10 -17.98 8.41
N TYR A 43 15.29 -17.83 8.99
CA TYR A 43 15.85 -16.52 9.30
C TYR A 43 16.10 -15.65 8.05
N LYS A 44 16.65 -16.25 6.98
CA LYS A 44 16.91 -15.53 5.71
C LYS A 44 15.61 -15.20 4.99
N PHE A 45 14.66 -16.14 5.00
CA PHE A 45 13.31 -15.93 4.47
C PHE A 45 12.64 -14.72 5.12
N ARG A 46 12.62 -14.71 6.46
CA ARG A 46 12.03 -13.64 7.27
C ARG A 46 12.69 -12.30 7.00
N TYR A 47 14.02 -12.25 6.99
CA TYR A 47 14.78 -11.04 6.68
C TYR A 47 14.42 -10.46 5.30
N LEU A 48 14.21 -11.31 4.30
CA LEU A 48 13.85 -10.86 2.95
C LEU A 48 12.43 -10.32 2.91
N PHE A 49 11.45 -11.06 3.41
CA PHE A 49 10.03 -10.71 3.26
C PHE A 49 9.55 -9.61 4.21
N GLU A 50 10.09 -9.50 5.44
CA GLU A 50 9.70 -8.43 6.39
C GLU A 50 10.02 -7.03 5.84
N GLY A 51 11.04 -6.89 4.98
CA GLY A 51 11.36 -5.61 4.34
C GLY A 51 10.45 -5.23 3.17
N VAL A 52 9.70 -6.18 2.61
CA VAL A 52 8.91 -5.96 1.37
C VAL A 52 7.72 -5.04 1.64
N GLY A 53 6.99 -5.23 2.74
CA GLY A 53 5.86 -4.38 3.08
C GLY A 53 6.25 -2.91 3.25
N PHE A 54 7.36 -2.65 3.93
CA PHE A 54 7.94 -1.32 4.08
C PHE A 54 8.34 -0.70 2.73
N LEU A 55 9.02 -1.46 1.86
CA LEU A 55 9.42 -1.00 0.54
C LEU A 55 8.21 -0.63 -0.33
N VAL A 56 7.20 -1.50 -0.38
CA VAL A 56 5.98 -1.24 -1.15
C VAL A 56 5.25 -0.01 -0.62
N SER A 57 5.11 0.12 0.71
CA SER A 57 4.53 1.30 1.36
C SER A 57 5.27 2.58 0.96
N SER A 58 6.60 2.57 1.02
CA SER A 58 7.44 3.73 0.68
C SER A 58 7.28 4.15 -0.79
N ILE A 59 7.21 3.17 -1.71
CA ILE A 59 6.97 3.43 -3.13
C ILE A 59 5.58 4.04 -3.36
N LEU A 60 4.54 3.48 -2.75
CA LEU A 60 3.17 3.98 -2.87
C LEU A 60 3.04 5.42 -2.38
N VAL A 61 3.57 5.71 -1.18
CA VAL A 61 3.54 7.06 -0.60
C VAL A 61 4.28 8.06 -1.47
N SER A 62 5.47 7.70 -1.98
CA SER A 62 6.27 8.57 -2.84
C SER A 62 5.57 8.86 -4.17
N ASN A 63 4.95 7.85 -4.77
CA ASN A 63 4.28 7.95 -6.07
C ASN A 63 3.04 8.83 -6.04
N LEU A 64 2.41 9.06 -4.88
CA LEU A 64 1.24 9.93 -4.81
C LEU A 64 1.54 11.34 -5.33
N SER A 65 2.75 11.86 -5.06
CA SER A 65 3.20 13.17 -5.55
C SER A 65 3.28 13.27 -7.08
N GLU A 66 3.41 12.14 -7.77
CA GLU A 66 3.45 12.06 -9.23
C GLU A 66 2.04 11.96 -9.86
N ILE A 67 1.00 11.68 -9.06
CA ILE A 67 -0.38 11.57 -9.53
C ILE A 67 -0.95 12.98 -9.73
N LYS A 68 -1.10 13.38 -11.01
CA LYS A 68 -1.61 14.72 -11.37
C LYS A 68 -3.04 14.99 -10.92
N ARG A 69 -3.93 13.99 -11.01
CA ARG A 69 -5.35 14.08 -10.66
C ARG A 69 -5.87 12.72 -10.20
N ILE A 70 -6.64 12.72 -9.13
CA ILE A 70 -7.28 11.54 -8.55
C ILE A 70 -8.68 11.92 -8.06
N ASN A 71 -9.67 11.08 -8.36
CA ASN A 71 -11.03 11.24 -7.82
C ASN A 71 -11.30 10.20 -6.72
N GLN A 72 -12.46 10.29 -6.06
CA GLN A 72 -12.83 9.35 -4.98
C GLN A 72 -12.75 7.88 -5.40
N ASN A 73 -13.12 7.55 -6.64
CA ASN A 73 -13.05 6.18 -7.14
C ASN A 73 -11.59 5.72 -7.34
N GLY A 74 -10.70 6.62 -7.75
CA GLY A 74 -9.25 6.40 -7.79
C GLY A 74 -8.67 6.16 -6.39
N ILE A 75 -9.12 6.91 -5.38
CA ILE A 75 -8.73 6.69 -3.97
C ILE A 75 -9.15 5.28 -3.54
N LYS A 76 -10.42 4.90 -3.76
CA LYS A 76 -10.94 3.55 -3.44
C LYS A 76 -10.14 2.45 -4.15
N LYS A 77 -9.81 2.65 -5.43
CA LYS A 77 -8.96 1.74 -6.22
C LYS A 77 -7.59 1.55 -5.59
N MET A 78 -6.92 2.64 -5.21
CA MET A 78 -5.63 2.55 -4.52
C MET A 78 -5.76 1.85 -3.17
N CYS A 79 -6.78 2.16 -2.37
CA CYS A 79 -7.00 1.49 -1.09
C CYS A 79 -7.19 -0.04 -1.25
N ARG A 80 -7.96 -0.48 -2.26
CA ARG A 80 -8.12 -1.90 -2.59
C ARG A 80 -6.82 -2.55 -3.04
N ASN A 81 -6.06 -1.88 -3.91
CA ASN A 81 -4.77 -2.35 -4.37
C ASN A 81 -3.80 -2.56 -3.19
N ILE A 82 -3.71 -1.58 -2.29
CA ILE A 82 -2.86 -1.66 -1.09
C ILE A 82 -3.31 -2.81 -0.19
N PHE A 83 -4.62 -2.93 0.06
CA PHE A 83 -5.17 -4.00 0.89
C PHE A 83 -4.89 -5.39 0.32
N ALA A 84 -5.03 -5.57 -1.00
CA ALA A 84 -4.73 -6.84 -1.65
C ALA A 84 -3.25 -7.24 -1.51
N ILE A 85 -2.32 -6.29 -1.61
CA ILE A 85 -0.89 -6.55 -1.40
C ILE A 85 -0.62 -6.85 0.08
N GLN A 86 -1.23 -6.07 0.98
CA GLN A 86 -1.10 -6.24 2.42
C GLN A 86 -1.53 -7.64 2.87
N GLN A 87 -2.67 -8.13 2.37
CA GLN A 87 -3.18 -9.44 2.69
C GLN A 87 -2.25 -10.55 2.19
N ASN A 88 -1.73 -10.42 0.97
CA ASN A 88 -0.79 -11.39 0.42
C ASN A 88 0.50 -11.45 1.25
N LEU A 89 1.11 -10.30 1.57
CA LEU A 89 2.32 -10.25 2.38
C LEU A 89 2.08 -10.71 3.82
N THR A 90 0.96 -10.36 4.43
CA THR A 90 0.59 -10.85 5.77
C THR A 90 0.51 -12.37 5.81
N ASN A 91 -0.04 -12.99 4.75
CA ASN A 91 -0.12 -14.45 4.64
C ASN A 91 1.28 -15.08 4.46
N ILE A 92 2.17 -14.42 3.71
CA ILE A 92 3.54 -14.90 3.48
C ILE A 92 4.40 -14.77 4.74
N THR A 93 4.37 -13.61 5.40
CA THR A 93 5.22 -13.33 6.58
C THR A 93 4.62 -13.85 7.87
N MET A 94 3.33 -14.20 7.87
CA MET A 94 2.54 -14.50 9.07
C MET A 94 2.65 -13.37 10.12
N SER A 95 2.85 -12.14 9.64
CA SER A 95 3.09 -10.96 10.46
C SER A 95 2.26 -9.77 9.96
N ARG A 96 2.02 -8.80 10.84
CA ARG A 96 1.21 -7.65 10.47
C ARG A 96 2.01 -6.65 9.64
N GLU A 97 1.52 -6.37 8.44
CA GLU A 97 2.08 -5.37 7.52
C GLU A 97 1.59 -3.94 7.87
N GLY A 98 2.07 -3.40 8.99
CA GLY A 98 1.62 -2.11 9.53
C GLY A 98 1.98 -0.89 8.67
N ASP A 99 3.03 -0.97 7.86
CA ASP A 99 3.41 0.13 6.97
C ASP A 99 2.46 0.26 5.77
N LEU A 100 1.86 -0.85 5.32
CA LEU A 100 0.83 -0.80 4.27
C LEU A 100 -0.51 -0.27 4.81
N ASP A 101 -0.84 -0.54 6.08
CA ASP A 101 -1.95 0.13 6.76
C ASP A 101 -1.77 1.66 6.72
N ARG A 102 -0.56 2.15 7.02
CA ARG A 102 -0.23 3.58 6.99
C ARG A 102 -0.31 4.15 5.58
N ALA A 103 0.22 3.45 4.58
CA ALA A 103 0.10 3.87 3.19
C ALA A 103 -1.36 4.01 2.77
N ARG A 104 -2.22 3.03 3.11
CA ARG A 104 -3.66 3.12 2.83
C ARG A 104 -4.29 4.35 3.49
N GLN A 105 -4.02 4.56 4.78
CA GLN A 105 -4.53 5.73 5.52
C GLN A 105 -4.06 7.05 4.90
N TYR A 106 -2.82 7.11 4.40
CA TYR A 106 -2.30 8.28 3.70
C TYR A 106 -3.09 8.61 2.43
N TYR A 107 -3.47 7.60 1.63
CA TYR A 107 -4.38 7.81 0.49
C TYR A 107 -5.79 8.20 0.92
N GLU A 108 -6.29 7.70 2.07
CA GLU A 108 -7.62 8.06 2.59
C GLU A 108 -7.72 9.53 3.01
N LEU A 109 -6.61 10.19 3.36
CA LEU A 109 -6.61 11.64 3.63
C LEU A 109 -7.07 12.47 2.42
N LEU A 110 -6.95 11.94 1.21
CA LEU A 110 -7.41 12.61 -0.01
C LEU A 110 -8.94 12.72 -0.12
N TYR A 111 -9.71 12.06 0.76
CA TYR A 111 -11.15 12.30 0.86
C TYR A 111 -11.48 13.66 1.49
N SER A 112 -10.59 14.16 2.34
CA SER A 112 -10.78 15.39 3.09
C SER A 112 -10.03 16.55 2.45
N ASN A 113 -10.54 17.75 2.68
CA ASN A 113 -9.80 18.96 2.35
C ASN A 113 -8.69 19.22 3.40
N PRO A 114 -7.77 20.17 3.14
CA PRO A 114 -6.67 20.45 4.07
C PRO A 114 -7.14 20.85 5.47
N ASP A 115 -8.22 21.62 5.62
CA ASP A 115 -8.72 22.08 6.93
C ASP A 115 -9.30 20.93 7.76
N GLU A 116 -10.06 20.04 7.13
CA GLU A 116 -10.54 18.80 7.75
C GLU A 116 -9.38 17.90 8.17
N THR A 117 -8.34 17.81 7.33
CA THR A 117 -7.13 17.03 7.62
C THR A 117 -6.40 17.60 8.83
N LEU A 118 -6.22 18.92 8.88
CA LEU A 118 -5.59 19.61 10.01
C LEU A 118 -6.40 19.41 11.30
N THR A 119 -7.73 19.54 11.21
CA THR A 119 -8.64 19.29 12.35
C THR A 119 -8.48 17.87 12.86
N SER A 120 -8.46 16.87 11.97
CA SER A 120 -8.24 15.47 12.32
C SER A 120 -6.89 15.23 12.99
N ILE A 121 -5.82 15.92 12.56
CA ILE A 121 -4.51 15.84 13.19
C ILE A 121 -4.54 16.44 14.61
N VAL A 122 -5.24 17.55 14.82
CA VAL A 122 -5.37 18.17 16.15
C VAL A 122 -6.15 17.25 17.10
N GLU A 123 -7.25 16.66 16.64
CA GLU A 123 -8.11 15.80 17.46
C GLU A 123 -7.53 14.39 17.68
N GLN A 124 -6.78 13.87 16.70
CA GLN A 124 -6.36 12.47 16.64
C GLN A 124 -4.86 12.31 16.42
N GLY A 125 -4.05 13.28 16.86
CA GLY A 125 -2.62 13.36 16.58
C GLY A 125 -1.85 12.07 16.84
N ALA A 126 -2.19 11.33 17.90
CA ALA A 126 -1.58 10.03 18.22
C ALA A 126 -1.65 8.97 17.10
N LYS A 127 -2.58 9.12 16.13
CA LYS A 127 -2.68 8.24 14.95
C LYS A 127 -1.66 8.57 13.87
N PHE A 128 -1.18 9.82 13.82
CA PHE A 128 -0.25 10.31 12.81
C PHE A 128 1.22 10.23 13.25
N PHE A 129 1.46 10.08 14.56
CA PHE A 129 2.81 9.89 15.08
C PHE A 129 3.22 8.40 15.05
N PRO A 130 4.43 8.07 14.56
CA PRO A 130 4.94 6.71 14.64
C PRO A 130 5.03 6.27 16.10
N LYS A 131 4.37 5.17 16.44
CA LYS A 131 4.55 4.50 17.74
C LYS A 131 5.97 3.94 17.80
N GLY A 132 6.91 4.70 18.36
CA GLY A 132 8.30 4.27 18.49
C GLY A 132 9.37 5.35 18.59
N VAL A 133 9.04 6.65 18.48
CA VAL A 133 10.00 7.72 18.79
C VAL A 133 9.90 8.09 20.27
N ARG A 134 10.54 7.28 21.12
CA ARG A 134 11.03 7.66 22.45
C ARG A 134 12.47 7.18 22.58
#